data_AF-A0A6B2CIF8-F1
#
_entry.id   AF-A0A6B2CIF8-F1
#
_cell.length_a   1.000
_cell.length_b   1.000
_cell.length_c   1.000
_cell.angle_alpha   90.00
_cell.angle_beta   90.00
_cell.angle_gamma   90.00
#
_symmetry.space_group_name_H-M   'P 1'
#
loop_
_entity.id
_entity.type
_entity.pdbx_description
1 polymer ?
#
loop_
_entity_poly.entity_id
_entity_poly.type
_entity_poly.pdbx_seq_one_letter_code
_entity_poly.pdbx_strand_id
1 'polypeptide(L)'
;MRTVRLRLLPSGAQERKLRKLADATAKLWNKLNYVRLVQFRASGKVNFKDTEHEFYYRFNSVLSVNAGQVINLNNWMWNSFFKLLKLYRQGRLPKFMGKPSPPGFWKDKLLGKRKLIILVRNDRYYLEPINGGEGYLVLKDWQLRIRYAGRIKWSGRQG
;
A
#
# COMPACT_ATOMS: atom_id res chain seq x y z
N MET A 1 -9.86 12.10 7.06
CA MET A 1 -9.88 10.65 6.79
C MET A 1 -10.31 9.93 8.05
N ARG A 2 -11.45 9.22 8.05
CA ARG A 2 -11.91 8.42 9.18
C ARG A 2 -11.33 7.01 9.04
N THR A 3 -10.71 6.49 10.09
CA THR A 3 -10.07 5.16 10.07
C THR A 3 -10.77 4.22 11.03
N VAL A 4 -11.13 3.03 10.58
CA VAL A 4 -11.59 1.92 11.41
C VAL A 4 -10.46 0.91 11.52
N ARG A 5 -10.18 0.44 12.74
CA ARG A 5 -9.20 -0.63 12.99
C ARG A 5 -9.93 -1.84 13.54
N LEU A 6 -9.77 -2.96 12.86
CA LEU A 6 -10.33 -4.25 13.25
C LEU A 6 -9.17 -5.22 13.48
N ARG A 7 -9.28 -6.05 14.52
CA ARG A 7 -8.34 -7.15 14.75
C ARG A 7 -8.80 -8.34 13.93
N LEU A 8 -7.98 -8.79 12.99
CA LEU A 8 -8.25 -10.01 12.24
C LEU A 8 -7.89 -11.25 13.08
N LEU A 9 -8.69 -12.30 12.95
CA LEU A 9 -8.57 -13.58 13.62
C LEU A 9 -8.49 -14.70 12.56
N PRO A 10 -7.40 -14.77 11.77
CA PRO A 10 -7.26 -15.77 10.71
C PRO A 10 -6.95 -17.16 11.29
N SER A 11 -7.37 -18.20 10.58
CA SER A 11 -6.84 -19.55 10.81
C SER A 11 -5.38 -19.65 10.35
N GLY A 12 -4.65 -20.69 10.77
CA GLY A 12 -3.24 -20.86 10.36
C GLY A 12 -3.05 -20.92 8.83
N ALA A 13 -4.00 -21.51 8.09
CA ALA A 13 -3.97 -21.51 6.63
C ALA A 13 -4.21 -20.11 6.04
N GLN A 14 -5.17 -19.36 6.58
CA GLN A 14 -5.45 -17.99 6.17
C GLN A 14 -4.26 -17.08 6.47
N GLU A 15 -3.62 -17.22 7.63
CA GLU A 15 -2.44 -16.45 8.00
C GLU A 15 -1.28 -16.68 7.00
N ARG A 16 -1.00 -17.95 6.65
CA ARG A 16 0.02 -18.27 5.64
C ARG A 16 -0.29 -17.60 4.29
N LYS A 17 -1.56 -17.59 3.86
CA LYS A 17 -1.99 -16.94 2.62
C LYS A 17 -1.82 -15.41 2.71
N LEU A 18 -2.29 -14.78 3.78
CA LEU A 18 -2.13 -13.34 4.02
C LEU A 18 -0.65 -12.93 4.05
N ARG A 19 0.22 -13.71 4.69
CA ARG A 19 1.66 -13.45 4.72
C ARG A 19 2.28 -13.48 3.32
N LYS A 20 1.91 -14.44 2.46
CA LYS A 20 2.36 -14.50 1.07
C LYS A 20 1.92 -13.26 0.27
N LEU A 21 0.66 -12.83 0.44
CA LEU A 21 0.13 -11.63 -0.21
C LEU A 21 0.83 -10.36 0.26
N ALA A 22 1.00 -10.19 1.57
CA ALA A 22 1.68 -9.05 2.15
C ALA A 22 3.16 -8.99 1.72
N ASP A 23 3.82 -10.15 1.60
CA ASP A 23 5.19 -10.25 1.12
C ASP A 23 5.32 -9.83 -0.35
N ALA A 24 4.42 -10.32 -1.21
CA ALA A 24 4.35 -9.93 -2.61
C ALA A 24 4.09 -8.42 -2.77
N THR A 25 3.19 -7.86 -1.95
CA THR A 25 2.87 -6.42 -1.93
C THR A 25 4.11 -5.60 -1.54
N ALA A 26 4.84 -6.00 -0.50
CA ALA A 26 6.08 -5.33 -0.10
C ALA A 26 7.20 -5.47 -1.14
N LYS A 27 7.31 -6.61 -1.82
CA LYS A 27 8.25 -6.80 -2.94
C LYS A 27 7.92 -5.87 -4.11
N LEU A 28 6.65 -5.77 -4.49
CA LEU A 28 6.18 -4.85 -5.53
C LEU A 28 6.57 -3.41 -5.18
N TRP A 29 6.16 -2.94 -3.99
CA TRP A 29 6.49 -1.60 -3.50
C TRP A 29 8.00 -1.33 -3.55
N ASN A 30 8.80 -2.20 -2.93
CA ASN A 30 10.24 -1.97 -2.77
C ASN A 30 10.98 -2.00 -4.11
N LYS A 31 10.67 -2.95 -4.99
CA LYS A 31 11.34 -3.05 -6.30
C LYS A 31 10.96 -1.90 -7.22
N LEU A 32 9.66 -1.57 -7.31
CA LEU A 32 9.20 -0.41 -8.08
C LEU A 32 9.87 0.87 -7.58
N ASN A 33 9.87 1.07 -6.27
CA ASN A 33 10.48 2.26 -5.67
C ASN A 33 11.99 2.33 -5.91
N TYR A 34 12.69 1.19 -5.88
CA TYR A 34 14.12 1.13 -6.18
C TYR A 34 14.41 1.58 -7.61
N VAL A 35 13.71 1.02 -8.61
CA VAL A 35 13.90 1.37 -10.03
C VAL A 35 13.68 2.87 -10.25
N ARG A 36 12.59 3.42 -9.69
CA ARG A 36 12.28 4.86 -9.81
C ARG A 36 13.30 5.74 -9.09
N LEU A 37 13.81 5.29 -7.94
CA LEU A 37 14.86 6.01 -7.23
C LEU A 37 16.17 6.08 -8.03
N VAL A 38 16.54 4.99 -8.71
CA VAL A 38 17.71 4.97 -9.60
C VAL A 38 17.51 5.94 -10.77
N GLN A 39 16.35 5.89 -11.44
CA GLN A 39 16.01 6.83 -12.53
C GLN A 39 16.10 8.29 -12.07
N PHE A 40 15.51 8.59 -10.91
CA PHE A 40 15.52 9.94 -10.35
C PHE A 40 16.93 10.42 -10.00
N ARG A 41 17.78 9.55 -9.45
CA ARG A 41 19.17 9.90 -9.14
C ARG A 41 20.01 10.16 -10.39
N ALA A 42 19.77 9.41 -11.46
CA ALA A 42 20.50 9.55 -12.72
C ALA A 42 20.06 10.78 -13.54
N SER A 43 18.75 11.08 -13.55
CA SER A 43 18.17 12.03 -14.52
C SER A 43 17.28 13.11 -13.92
N GLY A 44 16.97 13.03 -12.62
CA GLY A 44 15.96 13.88 -11.98
C GLY A 44 14.52 13.58 -12.39
N LYS A 45 14.28 12.55 -13.23
CA LYS A 45 12.96 12.16 -13.75
C LYS A 45 12.63 10.71 -13.38
N VAL A 46 11.34 10.37 -13.43
CA VAL A 46 10.82 9.02 -13.21
C VAL A 46 9.91 8.64 -14.38
N ASN A 47 10.14 7.46 -14.96
CA ASN A 47 9.27 6.92 -15.99
C ASN A 47 8.13 6.12 -15.36
N PHE A 48 7.00 6.78 -15.13
CA PHE A 48 5.82 6.16 -14.54
C PHE A 48 5.24 5.08 -15.46
N LYS A 49 4.91 5.42 -16.70
CA LYS A 49 4.20 4.54 -17.64
C LYS A 49 4.84 3.16 -17.78
N ASP A 50 6.15 3.11 -18.06
CA ASP A 50 6.81 1.83 -18.34
C ASP A 50 7.00 1.01 -17.05
N THR A 51 7.34 1.67 -15.94
CA THR A 51 7.48 0.99 -14.64
C THR A 51 6.13 0.49 -14.11
N GLU A 52 5.03 1.20 -14.36
CA GLU A 52 3.69 0.74 -14.01
C GLU A 52 3.32 -0.53 -14.78
N HIS A 53 3.49 -0.50 -16.10
CA HIS A 53 3.17 -1.63 -16.96
C HIS A 53 3.97 -2.87 -16.55
N GLU A 54 5.30 -2.76 -16.50
CA GLU A 54 6.18 -3.87 -16.13
C GLU A 54 5.79 -4.49 -14.77
N PHE A 55 5.66 -3.65 -13.75
CA PHE A 55 5.41 -4.14 -12.39
C PHE A 55 3.97 -4.62 -12.18
N TYR A 56 3.00 -4.11 -12.92
CA TYR A 56 1.65 -4.65 -12.89
C TYR A 56 1.64 -6.09 -13.40
N TYR A 57 2.15 -6.35 -14.61
CA TYR A 57 2.15 -7.70 -15.18
C TYR A 57 3.02 -8.68 -14.40
N ARG A 58 4.07 -8.19 -13.75
CA ARG A 58 4.92 -9.03 -12.90
C ARG A 58 4.23 -9.52 -11.62
N PHE A 59 3.25 -8.79 -11.10
CA PHE A 59 2.64 -9.05 -9.79
C PHE A 59 1.13 -9.32 -9.82
N ASN A 60 0.45 -9.06 -10.94
CA ASN A 60 -1.00 -9.24 -11.06
C ASN A 60 -1.44 -10.71 -10.87
N SER A 61 -0.61 -11.69 -11.20
CA SER A 61 -0.92 -13.11 -11.00
C SER A 61 -1.09 -13.47 -9.51
N VAL A 62 -0.45 -12.71 -8.61
CA VAL A 62 -0.52 -12.92 -7.15
C VAL A 62 -1.48 -11.94 -6.49
N LEU A 63 -1.44 -10.67 -6.91
CA LEU A 63 -2.17 -9.58 -6.26
C LEU A 63 -3.47 -9.19 -6.99
N SER A 64 -3.75 -9.78 -8.15
CA SER A 64 -4.85 -9.41 -9.03
C SER A 64 -4.82 -7.89 -9.32
N VAL A 65 -5.98 -7.26 -9.38
CA VAL A 65 -6.16 -5.82 -9.57
C VAL A 65 -5.52 -4.97 -8.47
N ASN A 66 -5.19 -5.56 -7.31
CA ASN A 66 -4.59 -4.85 -6.19
C ASN A 66 -3.12 -4.50 -6.42
N ALA A 67 -2.43 -5.14 -7.38
CA ALA A 67 -1.11 -4.69 -7.84
C ALA A 67 -1.16 -3.23 -8.29
N GLY A 68 -2.22 -2.85 -9.01
CA GLY A 68 -2.47 -1.47 -9.44
C GLY A 68 -2.63 -0.50 -8.27
N GLN A 69 -3.20 -0.94 -7.13
CA GLN A 69 -3.34 -0.07 -5.94
C GLN A 69 -1.98 0.24 -5.29
N VAL A 70 -1.07 -0.73 -5.25
CA VAL A 70 0.30 -0.52 -4.75
C VAL A 70 1.06 0.45 -5.66
N ILE A 71 0.91 0.27 -6.97
CA ILE A 71 1.51 1.14 -7.98
C ILE A 71 0.95 2.57 -7.87
N ASN A 72 -0.37 2.73 -7.79
CA ASN A 72 -1.03 4.03 -7.63
C ASN A 72 -0.59 4.75 -6.36
N LEU A 73 -0.46 4.03 -5.24
CA LEU A 73 0.09 4.60 -4.01
C LEU A 73 1.53 5.07 -4.21
N ASN A 74 2.36 4.30 -4.92
CA ASN A 74 3.74 4.69 -5.21
C ASN A 74 3.78 5.93 -6.11
N ASN A 75 2.93 6.00 -7.12
CA ASN A 75 2.75 7.18 -7.98
C ASN A 75 2.41 8.42 -7.17
N TRP A 76 1.42 8.30 -6.28
CA TRP A 76 1.00 9.39 -5.41
C TRP A 76 2.14 9.87 -4.50
N MET A 77 2.92 8.95 -3.93
CA MET A 77 4.08 9.31 -3.10
C MET A 77 5.18 10.03 -3.89
N TRP A 78 5.47 9.60 -5.12
CA TRP A 78 6.43 10.30 -5.97
C TRP A 78 5.93 11.68 -6.41
N ASN A 79 4.66 11.80 -6.79
CA ASN A 79 4.06 13.09 -7.17
C ASN A 79 4.07 14.07 -5.99
N SER A 80 3.75 13.58 -4.79
CA SER A 80 3.85 14.36 -3.55
C SER A 80 5.30 14.82 -3.29
N PHE A 81 6.27 13.92 -3.45
CA PHE A 81 7.68 14.26 -3.34
C PHE A 81 8.10 15.33 -4.34
N PHE A 82 7.72 15.24 -5.61
CA PHE A 82 8.05 16.26 -6.62
C PHE A 82 7.42 17.62 -6.30
N LYS A 83 6.18 17.65 -5.81
CA LYS A 83 5.53 18.89 -5.36
C LYS A 83 6.30 19.54 -4.21
N LEU A 84 6.67 18.75 -3.19
CA LEU A 84 7.47 19.23 -2.07
C LEU A 84 8.85 19.70 -2.52
N LEU A 85 9.52 18.96 -3.41
CA LEU A 85 10.83 19.32 -3.94
C LEU A 85 10.79 20.64 -4.72
N LYS A 86 9.71 20.89 -5.49
CA LYS A 86 9.49 22.16 -6.18
C LYS A 86 9.33 23.32 -5.18
N LEU A 87 8.50 23.15 -4.15
CA LEU A 87 8.31 24.17 -3.12
C LEU A 87 9.59 24.46 -2.34
N TYR A 88 10.37 23.41 -2.02
CA TYR A 88 11.67 23.53 -1.37
C TYR A 88 12.63 24.39 -2.20
N ARG A 89 12.76 24.09 -3.50
CA ARG A 89 13.60 24.85 -4.44
C ARG A 89 13.16 26.31 -4.60
N GLN A 90 11.89 26.60 -4.37
CA GLN A 90 11.33 27.96 -4.41
C GLN A 90 11.41 28.71 -3.07
N GLY A 91 11.94 28.10 -2.01
CA GLY A 91 11.94 28.69 -0.67
C GLY A 91 10.55 28.85 -0.05
N ARG A 92 9.55 28.11 -0.56
CA ARG A 92 8.14 28.21 -0.14
C ARG A 92 7.74 27.19 0.92
N LEU A 93 8.67 26.36 1.38
CA LEU A 93 8.44 25.48 2.52
C LEU A 93 8.74 26.22 3.83
N PRO A 94 8.05 25.87 4.93
CA PRO A 94 8.38 26.40 6.26
C PRO A 94 9.87 26.22 6.57
N LYS A 95 10.51 27.21 7.22
CA LYS A 95 11.96 27.24 7.48
C LYS A 95 12.48 26.02 8.26
N PHE A 96 11.65 25.45 9.13
CA PHE A 96 11.98 24.24 9.89
C PHE A 96 11.89 22.94 9.06
N MET A 97 11.35 23.00 7.84
CA MET A 97 11.24 21.86 6.95
C MET A 97 12.49 21.78 6.07
N GLY A 98 13.31 20.74 6.31
CA GLY A 98 14.49 20.47 5.50
C GLY A 98 14.19 19.97 4.09
N LYS A 99 15.24 19.60 3.36
CA LYS A 99 15.13 19.05 1.99
C LYS A 99 14.25 17.78 2.02
N PRO A 100 13.19 17.70 1.20
CA PRO A 100 12.34 16.53 1.15
C PRO A 100 13.12 15.31 0.65
N SER A 101 12.77 14.14 1.17
CA SER A 101 13.34 12.86 0.76
C SER A 101 12.40 12.12 -0.20
N PRO A 102 12.93 11.33 -1.15
CA PRO A 102 12.12 10.49 -2.02
C PRO A 102 11.35 9.42 -1.21
N PRO A 103 10.36 8.76 -1.82
CA PRO A 103 9.56 7.75 -1.12
C PRO A 103 10.42 6.63 -0.51
N GLY A 104 10.05 6.22 0.71
CA GLY A 104 10.77 5.20 1.47
C GLY A 104 10.39 3.76 1.10
N PHE A 105 11.16 2.81 1.61
CA PHE A 105 10.92 1.37 1.46
C PHE A 105 10.03 0.83 2.58
N TRP A 106 9.20 -0.17 2.26
CA TRP A 106 8.44 -0.96 3.24
C TRP A 106 9.34 -2.01 3.86
N LYS A 107 10.14 -1.55 4.82
CA LYS A 107 11.02 -2.36 5.65
C LYS A 107 10.93 -1.90 7.10
N ASP A 108 10.96 -2.86 8.00
CA ASP A 108 11.24 -2.64 9.41
C ASP A 108 12.72 -2.24 9.53
N LYS A 109 12.97 -1.06 10.12
CA LYS A 109 14.33 -0.52 10.25
C LYS A 109 15.15 -1.23 11.34
N LEU A 110 14.49 -1.83 12.32
CA LEU A 110 15.14 -2.53 13.43
C LEU A 110 15.45 -3.98 13.03
N LEU A 111 14.46 -4.66 12.45
CA LEU A 111 14.57 -6.10 12.13
C LEU A 111 15.09 -6.37 10.71
N GLY A 112 15.19 -5.37 9.85
CA GLY A 112 15.57 -5.52 8.44
C GLY A 112 14.54 -6.28 7.58
N LYS A 113 13.41 -6.70 8.17
CA LYS A 113 12.35 -7.48 7.50
C LYS A 113 11.42 -6.57 6.71
N ARG A 114 10.75 -7.10 5.69
CA ARG A 114 9.73 -6.34 4.95
C ARG A 114 8.55 -6.01 5.87
N LYS A 115 8.02 -4.80 5.76
CA LYS A 115 6.77 -4.44 6.44
C LYS A 115 5.60 -5.08 5.70
N LEU A 116 4.84 -5.93 6.39
CA LEU A 116 3.72 -6.67 5.81
C LEU A 116 2.48 -5.77 5.76
N ILE A 117 2.10 -5.38 4.55
CA ILE A 117 0.92 -4.56 4.24
C ILE A 117 0.22 -5.23 3.05
N ILE A 118 -1.11 -5.27 3.08
CA ILE A 118 -1.93 -5.63 1.92
C ILE A 118 -2.79 -4.42 1.61
N LEU A 119 -2.75 -3.95 0.38
CA LEU A 119 -3.69 -2.97 -0.13
C LEU A 119 -4.78 -3.71 -0.88
N VAL A 120 -6.02 -3.32 -0.63
CA VAL A 120 -7.18 -3.92 -1.29
C VAL A 120 -8.02 -2.80 -1.87
N ARG A 121 -8.39 -2.92 -3.13
CA ARG A 121 -9.27 -1.95 -3.79
C ARG A 121 -10.65 -1.98 -3.10
N ASN A 122 -11.26 -0.81 -2.94
CA ASN A 122 -12.49 -0.64 -2.14
C ASN A 122 -13.69 -1.49 -2.59
N ASP A 123 -13.77 -1.84 -3.87
CA ASP A 123 -14.80 -2.73 -4.44
C ASP A 123 -14.43 -4.22 -4.36
N ARG A 124 -13.20 -4.55 -3.94
CA ARG A 124 -12.65 -5.92 -3.83
C ARG A 124 -12.67 -6.49 -2.43
N TYR A 125 -13.20 -5.75 -1.46
CA TYR A 125 -13.54 -6.28 -0.15
C TYR A 125 -14.93 -5.86 0.30
N TYR A 126 -15.44 -6.53 1.32
CA TYR A 126 -16.59 -6.07 2.10
C TYR A 126 -16.55 -6.68 3.50
N LEU A 127 -17.40 -6.15 4.40
CA LEU A 127 -17.54 -6.65 5.76
C LEU A 127 -18.91 -7.32 5.89
N GLU A 128 -18.95 -8.48 6.54
CA GLU A 128 -20.15 -9.21 6.95
C GLU A 128 -20.25 -9.09 8.48
N PRO A 129 -20.84 -8.02 9.02
CA PRO A 129 -21.01 -7.89 10.46
C PRO A 129 -21.97 -8.96 10.98
N ILE A 130 -21.60 -9.63 12.07
CA ILE A 130 -22.49 -10.54 12.81
C ILE A 130 -23.21 -9.76 13.91
N ASN A 131 -22.47 -8.87 14.58
CA ASN A 131 -23.00 -7.98 15.62
C ASN A 131 -22.16 -6.69 15.65
N GLY A 132 -22.40 -5.83 16.66
CA GLY A 132 -21.72 -4.55 16.78
C GLY A 132 -20.21 -4.59 17.01
N GLY A 133 -19.61 -5.77 17.26
CA GLY A 133 -18.18 -5.93 17.55
C GLY A 133 -17.48 -7.07 16.81
N GLU A 134 -18.19 -7.85 16.00
CA GLU A 134 -17.65 -9.02 15.32
C GLU A 134 -18.24 -9.19 13.92
N GLY A 135 -17.50 -9.87 13.06
CA GLY A 135 -17.95 -10.18 11.71
C GLY A 135 -16.85 -10.83 10.89
N TYR A 136 -17.01 -10.79 9.58
CA TYR A 136 -16.01 -11.28 8.63
C TYR A 136 -15.56 -10.19 7.67
N LEU A 137 -14.26 -10.15 7.38
CA LEU A 137 -13.68 -9.45 6.24
C LEU A 137 -13.63 -10.43 5.08
N VAL A 138 -14.29 -10.10 3.98
CA VAL A 138 -14.22 -10.86 2.74
C VAL A 138 -13.32 -10.15 1.74
N LEU A 139 -12.29 -10.86 1.26
CA LEU A 139 -11.40 -10.40 0.20
C LEU A 139 -11.68 -11.20 -1.06
N LYS A 140 -12.36 -10.57 -2.04
CA LYS A 140 -12.96 -11.24 -3.20
C LYS A 140 -11.91 -11.94 -4.07
N ASP A 141 -10.83 -11.23 -4.38
CA ASP A 141 -9.79 -11.72 -5.31
C ASP A 141 -9.03 -12.95 -4.80
N TRP A 142 -9.01 -13.17 -3.48
CA TRP A 142 -8.28 -14.27 -2.86
C TRP A 142 -9.18 -15.30 -2.20
N GLN A 143 -10.50 -15.18 -2.35
CA GLN A 143 -11.49 -16.08 -1.73
C GLN A 143 -11.21 -16.26 -0.23
N LEU A 144 -10.90 -15.16 0.46
CA LEU A 144 -10.60 -15.16 1.88
C LEU A 144 -11.76 -14.57 2.66
N ARG A 145 -12.25 -15.30 3.65
CA ARG A 145 -13.26 -14.86 4.61
C ARG A 145 -12.68 -14.99 6.01
N ILE A 146 -12.30 -13.87 6.61
CA ILE A 146 -11.50 -13.83 7.84
C ILE A 146 -12.33 -13.20 8.95
N ARG A 147 -12.45 -13.88 10.09
CA ARG A 147 -13.16 -13.32 11.25
C ARG A 147 -12.41 -12.08 11.76
N TYR A 148 -13.15 -11.07 12.20
CA TYR A 148 -12.58 -9.92 12.89
C TYR A 148 -13.27 -9.67 14.22
N ALA A 149 -12.56 -8.95 15.10
CA ALA A 149 -13.09 -8.33 16.30
C ALA A 149 -12.82 -6.81 16.27
N GLY A 150 -13.83 -6.01 16.62
CA GLY A 150 -13.79 -4.55 16.65
C GLY A 150 -15.11 -3.91 16.22
N ARG A 151 -15.43 -2.74 16.80
CA ARG A 151 -16.63 -1.98 16.46
C ARG A 151 -16.42 -1.10 15.23
N ILE A 152 -17.33 -1.19 14.27
CA ILE A 152 -17.37 -0.28 13.11
C ILE A 152 -18.09 0.99 13.53
N LYS A 153 -17.35 2.10 13.63
CA LYS A 153 -17.88 3.37 14.17
C LYS A 153 -18.56 4.27 13.13
N TRP A 154 -18.48 3.92 11.85
CA TRP A 154 -18.93 4.78 10.76
C TRP A 154 -19.65 3.95 9.69
N SER A 155 -20.82 4.42 9.28
CA SER A 155 -21.55 3.94 8.10
C SER A 155 -21.26 4.84 6.91
N GLY A 156 -21.14 4.26 5.70
CA GLY A 156 -20.85 5.01 4.47
C GLY A 156 -20.09 4.19 3.43
N ARG A 157 -19.80 4.80 2.27
CA ARG A 157 -19.08 4.15 1.17
C ARG A 157 -17.66 3.76 1.63
N GLN A 158 -17.29 2.51 1.38
CA GLN A 158 -15.94 2.01 1.65
C GLN A 158 -14.93 2.71 0.73
N GLY A 159 -13.86 3.20 1.33
CA GLY A 159 -12.77 3.95 0.67
C GLY A 159 -11.59 3.07 0.31
#